data_AF-A0A4U1CB32-F1
#
_entry.id   AF-A0A4U1CB32-F1
#
_cell.length_a   1.000
_cell.length_b   1.000
_cell.length_c   1.000
_cell.angle_alpha   90.00
_cell.angle_beta   90.00
_cell.angle_gamma   90.00
#
_symmetry.space_group_name_H-M   'P 1'
#
loop_
_entity.id
_entity.type
_entity.pdbx_description
1 polymer ?
#
loop_
_entity_poly.entity_id
_entity_poly.type
_entity_poly.pdbx_seq_one_letter_code
_entity_poly.pdbx_strand_id
1 'polypeptide(L)'
;MRDFFIWCSGASVEIVKKCDDKEISKYTNIGIVVFCVAVLSVFSATYFLSFAFNTESVSFVWLYLPIGIIWGFIILSLDRAIVATISKNDNLKIQILKSIPRIALALMIGIVVATPLEFKIFEKEVENKIRIKAKEKLSVANSQSIQNEVIIKQQEVESKKTAQVVAQSNLDREVKKGTGHGPGWGKLASSYKLLLDQATNKLNMGEAELDSLQLLKVNKINQVDSLQVDRYVRNNIGVSQRVNVLYYDLEGNTHLAITILFMLVELLPLLTKLMSSKGSYDELMLLEEKQSLDLANLKHRKDSELKSDLLSIANKKKIQIATIKREIEESLHREILTEVAKAQNQIALKRVKEFKANNLNNLNIPKSSPLKIENIFWLHMEKDKKIEFMFRNGKNIDNEFRLYEDDKVSIGIWNFDQSNNIISTEILGNKNDFEVLEIQSDKLKLKYMDTDYKMEFEKS
;
A
#
# COMPACT_ATOMS: atom_id res chain seq x y z
N MET A 1 -8.05 -18.26 -38.65
CA MET A 1 -6.94 -17.27 -38.82
C MET A 1 -7.38 -15.85 -38.43
N ARG A 2 -8.44 -15.26 -38.99
CA ARG A 2 -8.90 -13.90 -38.61
C ARG A 2 -9.17 -13.75 -37.11
N ASP A 3 -9.81 -14.75 -36.49
CA ASP A 3 -10.12 -14.75 -35.05
C ASP A 3 -8.89 -14.60 -34.15
N PHE A 4 -7.77 -15.21 -34.51
CA PHE A 4 -6.51 -15.08 -33.76
C PHE A 4 -5.99 -13.65 -33.79
N PHE A 5 -5.97 -13.02 -34.97
CA PHE A 5 -5.52 -11.63 -35.10
C PHE A 5 -6.48 -10.65 -34.40
N ILE A 6 -7.79 -10.88 -34.47
CA ILE A 6 -8.76 -10.06 -33.71
C ILE A 6 -8.53 -10.21 -32.19
N TRP A 7 -8.18 -11.41 -31.74
CA TRP A 7 -7.79 -11.62 -30.34
C TRP A 7 -6.49 -10.88 -29.97
N CYS A 8 -5.49 -10.88 -30.86
CA CYS A 8 -4.25 -10.11 -30.70
C CYS A 8 -4.49 -8.60 -30.61
N SER A 9 -5.51 -8.08 -31.29
CA SER A 9 -5.86 -6.65 -31.23
C SER A 9 -6.52 -6.25 -29.91
N GLY A 10 -6.74 -7.20 -28.97
CA GLY A 10 -7.41 -6.93 -27.70
C GLY A 10 -8.91 -6.68 -27.81
N ALA A 11 -9.51 -6.90 -28.98
CA ALA A 11 -10.95 -6.74 -29.18
C ALA A 11 -11.70 -8.03 -28.86
N SER A 12 -12.97 -7.89 -28.46
CA SER A 12 -13.85 -9.07 -28.27
C SER A 12 -14.18 -9.68 -29.63
N VAL A 13 -13.69 -10.90 -29.89
CA VAL A 13 -13.93 -11.64 -31.13
C VAL A 13 -15.43 -11.79 -31.39
N GLU A 14 -16.22 -12.02 -30.34
CA GLU A 14 -17.67 -12.23 -30.44
C GLU A 14 -18.41 -10.96 -30.89
N ILE A 15 -18.00 -9.79 -30.42
CA ILE A 15 -18.62 -8.50 -30.77
C ILE A 15 -18.16 -8.06 -32.16
N VAL A 16 -16.86 -8.20 -32.47
CA VAL A 16 -16.31 -7.86 -33.78
C VAL A 16 -16.98 -8.68 -34.89
N LYS A 17 -17.28 -9.96 -34.66
CA LYS A 17 -17.98 -10.81 -35.65
C LYS A 17 -19.42 -10.39 -35.94
N LYS A 18 -20.06 -9.61 -35.07
CA LYS A 18 -21.40 -9.03 -35.30
C LYS A 18 -21.35 -7.75 -36.14
N CYS A 19 -20.16 -7.22 -36.40
CA CYS A 19 -19.96 -5.98 -37.15
C CYS A 19 -19.78 -6.23 -38.65
N ASP A 20 -19.82 -5.15 -39.44
CA ASP A 20 -19.47 -5.17 -40.86
C ASP A 20 -18.04 -5.66 -41.10
N ASP A 21 -17.81 -6.26 -42.27
CA ASP A 21 -16.50 -6.77 -42.69
C ASP A 21 -15.37 -5.73 -42.66
N LYS A 22 -15.71 -4.44 -42.79
CA LYS A 22 -14.77 -3.31 -42.66
C LYS A 22 -14.19 -3.22 -41.24
N GLU A 23 -15.03 -3.35 -40.21
CA GLU A 23 -14.58 -3.31 -38.81
C GLU A 23 -13.81 -4.59 -38.45
N ILE A 24 -14.24 -5.75 -38.96
CA ILE A 24 -13.49 -7.00 -38.78
C ILE A 24 -12.07 -6.86 -39.36
N SER A 25 -11.94 -6.27 -40.55
CA SER A 25 -10.65 -6.04 -41.20
C SER A 25 -9.78 -5.01 -40.46
N LYS A 26 -10.39 -3.93 -39.94
CA LYS A 26 -9.71 -2.94 -39.11
C LYS A 26 -9.07 -3.57 -37.87
N TYR A 27 -9.83 -4.35 -37.10
CA TYR A 27 -9.32 -5.02 -35.91
C TYR A 27 -8.33 -6.14 -36.24
N THR A 28 -8.54 -6.87 -37.34
CA THR A 28 -7.56 -7.84 -37.85
C THR A 28 -6.21 -7.18 -38.13
N ASN A 29 -6.19 -6.01 -38.80
CA ASN A 29 -4.96 -5.29 -39.13
C ASN A 29 -4.22 -4.80 -37.88
N ILE A 30 -4.94 -4.24 -36.90
CA ILE A 30 -4.34 -3.85 -35.61
C ILE A 30 -3.69 -5.06 -34.94
N GLY A 31 -4.36 -6.22 -34.96
CA GLY A 31 -3.83 -7.46 -34.42
C GLY A 31 -2.61 -8.01 -35.14
N ILE A 32 -2.56 -7.89 -36.47
CA ILE A 32 -1.39 -8.26 -37.27
C ILE A 32 -0.18 -7.41 -36.86
N VAL A 33 -0.35 -6.10 -36.70
CA VAL A 33 0.74 -5.21 -36.28
C VAL A 33 1.28 -5.60 -34.91
N VAL A 34 0.40 -5.84 -33.94
CA VAL A 34 0.78 -6.30 -32.59
C VAL A 34 1.52 -7.64 -32.64
N PHE A 35 1.07 -8.58 -33.47
CA PHE A 35 1.74 -9.87 -33.64
C PHE A 35 3.13 -9.74 -34.29
N CYS A 36 3.28 -8.87 -35.30
CA CYS A 36 4.57 -8.62 -35.95
C CYS A 36 5.61 -8.05 -34.96
N VAL A 37 5.19 -7.14 -34.08
CA VAL A 37 6.04 -6.60 -33.00
C VAL A 37 6.49 -7.71 -32.06
N ALA A 38 5.56 -8.56 -31.62
CA ALA A 38 5.89 -9.71 -30.78
C ALA A 38 6.91 -10.64 -31.45
N VAL A 39 6.73 -11.00 -32.74
CA VAL A 39 7.67 -11.84 -33.49
C VAL A 39 9.05 -11.18 -33.60
N LEU A 40 9.11 -9.87 -33.88
CA LEU A 40 10.37 -9.14 -33.96
C LEU A 40 11.11 -9.15 -32.60
N SER A 41 10.38 -9.00 -31.50
CA SER A 41 10.96 -9.07 -30.16
C SER A 41 11.54 -10.45 -29.82
N VAL A 42 10.98 -11.55 -30.36
CA VAL A 42 11.56 -12.90 -30.23
C VAL A 42 12.95 -12.94 -30.86
N PHE A 43 13.08 -12.44 -32.09
CA PHE A 43 14.38 -12.41 -32.79
C PHE A 43 15.39 -11.52 -32.07
N SER A 44 14.96 -10.34 -31.61
CA SER A 44 15.81 -9.41 -30.87
C SER A 44 16.32 -10.02 -29.55
N ALA A 45 15.44 -10.58 -28.73
CA ALA A 45 15.80 -11.19 -27.45
C ALA A 45 16.66 -12.44 -27.63
N THR A 46 16.33 -13.30 -28.60
CA THR A 46 17.14 -14.50 -28.91
C THR A 46 18.54 -14.10 -29.33
N TYR A 47 18.66 -13.08 -30.21
CA TYR A 47 19.96 -12.58 -30.64
C TYR A 47 20.73 -11.96 -29.47
N PHE A 48 20.10 -11.11 -28.66
CA PHE A 48 20.73 -10.48 -27.50
C PHE A 48 21.30 -11.51 -26.53
N LEU A 49 20.49 -12.51 -26.16
CA LEU A 49 20.92 -13.57 -25.25
C LEU A 49 22.08 -14.38 -25.85
N SER A 50 22.00 -14.69 -27.15
CA SER A 50 23.12 -15.33 -27.84
C SER A 50 24.38 -14.46 -27.80
N PHE A 51 24.26 -13.15 -28.00
CA PHE A 51 25.40 -12.24 -27.98
C PHE A 51 25.98 -12.03 -26.58
N ALA A 52 25.12 -11.94 -25.56
CA ALA A 52 25.51 -11.71 -24.17
C ALA A 52 26.15 -12.94 -23.52
N PHE A 53 25.66 -14.14 -23.86
CA PHE A 53 26.08 -15.39 -23.20
C PHE A 53 27.01 -16.27 -24.04
N ASN A 54 27.17 -16.03 -25.36
CA ASN A 54 28.18 -16.76 -26.14
C ASN A 54 29.59 -16.23 -25.85
N THR A 55 30.08 -16.56 -24.65
CA THR A 55 31.50 -16.54 -24.34
C THR A 55 32.04 -17.93 -24.66
N GLU A 56 32.69 -18.01 -25.82
CA GLU A 56 33.59 -19.10 -26.23
C GLU A 56 32.96 -20.49 -26.47
N SER A 57 32.90 -20.86 -27.75
CA SER A 57 32.92 -22.23 -28.31
C SER A 57 31.62 -22.98 -28.61
N VAL A 58 30.42 -22.53 -28.22
CA VAL A 58 29.18 -23.18 -28.68
C VAL A 58 28.02 -22.21 -28.93
N SER A 59 27.82 -21.82 -30.20
CA SER A 59 26.70 -20.97 -30.63
C SER A 59 25.39 -21.75 -30.72
N PHE A 60 24.83 -22.20 -29.60
CA PHE A 60 23.48 -22.77 -29.58
C PHE A 60 22.42 -21.66 -29.59
N VAL A 61 22.22 -20.99 -30.72
CA VAL A 61 21.11 -20.03 -30.90
C VAL A 61 19.77 -20.69 -30.55
N TRP A 62 19.63 -21.98 -30.85
CA TRP A 62 18.48 -22.80 -30.53
C TRP A 62 18.19 -22.92 -29.03
N LEU A 63 19.19 -22.76 -28.15
CA LEU A 63 19.02 -22.81 -26.70
C LEU A 63 18.28 -21.57 -26.17
N TYR A 64 18.50 -20.41 -26.81
CA TYR A 64 17.91 -19.14 -26.39
C TYR A 64 16.54 -18.87 -27.03
N LEU A 65 16.20 -19.59 -28.11
CA LEU A 65 14.93 -19.43 -28.82
C LEU A 65 13.70 -19.59 -27.90
N PRO A 66 13.62 -20.57 -26.98
CA PRO A 66 12.49 -20.68 -26.06
C PRO A 66 12.34 -19.46 -25.13
N ILE A 67 13.46 -18.90 -24.67
CA ILE A 67 13.47 -17.69 -23.84
C ILE A 67 13.00 -16.49 -24.66
N GLY A 68 13.45 -16.39 -25.91
CA GLY A 68 12.96 -15.39 -26.86
C GLY A 68 11.45 -15.50 -27.10
N ILE A 69 10.91 -16.71 -27.25
CA ILE A 69 9.46 -16.94 -27.41
C ILE A 69 8.69 -16.48 -26.18
N ILE A 70 9.18 -16.79 -24.97
CA ILE A 70 8.57 -16.31 -23.72
C ILE A 70 8.56 -14.79 -23.69
N TRP A 71 9.67 -14.15 -24.06
CA TRP A 71 9.76 -12.69 -24.14
C TRP A 71 8.77 -12.12 -25.16
N GLY A 72 8.68 -12.70 -26.35
CA GLY A 72 7.71 -12.27 -27.35
C GLY A 72 6.26 -12.44 -26.91
N PHE A 73 5.96 -13.47 -26.12
CA PHE A 73 4.64 -13.62 -25.51
C PHE A 73 4.35 -12.55 -24.46
N ILE A 74 5.35 -12.13 -23.67
CA ILE A 74 5.22 -10.99 -22.74
C ILE A 74 4.91 -9.71 -23.51
N ILE A 75 5.65 -9.41 -24.58
CA ILE A 75 5.40 -8.23 -25.42
C ILE A 75 4.00 -8.30 -26.04
N LEU A 76 3.62 -9.46 -26.60
CA LEU A 76 2.27 -9.69 -27.14
C LEU A 76 1.18 -9.43 -26.11
N SER A 77 1.36 -9.90 -24.87
CA SER A 77 0.39 -9.73 -23.79
C SER A 77 0.29 -8.27 -23.35
N LEU A 78 1.41 -7.56 -23.23
CA LEU A 78 1.44 -6.14 -22.85
C LEU A 78 0.80 -5.26 -23.93
N ASP A 79 1.16 -5.47 -25.19
CA ASP A 79 0.62 -4.73 -26.33
C ASP A 79 -0.87 -4.96 -26.48
N ARG A 80 -1.31 -6.22 -26.41
CA ARG A 80 -2.73 -6.59 -26.43
C ARG A 80 -3.51 -5.93 -25.29
N ALA A 81 -3.00 -5.99 -24.06
CA ALA A 81 -3.66 -5.39 -22.90
C ALA A 81 -3.85 -3.88 -23.10
N ILE A 82 -2.87 -3.21 -23.69
CA ILE A 82 -2.91 -1.76 -23.82
C ILE A 82 -3.83 -1.32 -24.97
N VAL A 83 -3.85 -2.01 -26.11
CA VAL A 83 -4.82 -1.73 -27.18
C VAL A 83 -6.26 -1.93 -26.70
N ALA A 84 -6.50 -2.91 -25.80
CA ALA A 84 -7.81 -3.18 -25.21
C ALA A 84 -8.30 -2.05 -24.27
N THR A 85 -7.39 -1.35 -23.58
CA THR A 85 -7.76 -0.29 -22.61
C THR A 85 -8.18 1.04 -23.25
N ILE A 86 -7.92 1.24 -24.54
CA ILE A 86 -8.25 2.48 -25.24
C ILE A 86 -9.71 2.43 -25.72
N SER A 87 -10.60 3.08 -24.97
CA SER A 87 -12.00 3.28 -25.37
C SER A 87 -12.14 4.49 -26.29
N LYS A 88 -12.87 4.30 -27.41
CA LYS A 88 -13.21 5.38 -28.36
C LYS A 88 -14.38 6.24 -27.91
N ASN A 89 -15.03 5.91 -26.80
CA ASN A 89 -16.15 6.66 -26.25
C ASN A 89 -15.73 7.81 -25.31
N ASP A 90 -14.42 7.92 -25.00
CA ASP A 90 -13.88 9.00 -24.17
C ASP A 90 -13.53 10.25 -24.99
N ASN A 91 -13.44 11.40 -24.33
CA ASN A 91 -12.94 12.65 -24.95
C ASN A 91 -11.50 12.49 -25.45
N LEU A 92 -11.14 13.14 -26.58
CA LEU A 92 -9.79 13.06 -27.18
C LEU A 92 -8.65 13.38 -26.19
N LYS A 93 -8.83 14.38 -25.31
CA LYS A 93 -7.85 14.72 -24.26
C LYS A 93 -7.64 13.57 -23.26
N ILE A 94 -8.73 12.88 -22.89
CA ILE A 94 -8.70 11.74 -21.97
C ILE A 94 -8.07 10.53 -22.67
N GLN A 95 -8.35 10.31 -23.96
CA GLN A 95 -7.71 9.26 -24.75
C GLN A 95 -6.19 9.46 -24.83
N ILE A 96 -5.73 10.70 -25.09
CA ILE A 96 -4.30 11.02 -25.11
C ILE A 96 -3.68 10.82 -23.73
N LEU A 97 -4.31 11.30 -22.66
CA LEU A 97 -3.83 11.14 -21.29
C LEU A 97 -3.69 9.66 -20.88
N LYS A 98 -4.70 8.84 -21.20
CA LYS A 98 -4.67 7.38 -20.99
C LYS A 98 -3.59 6.68 -21.81
N SER A 99 -3.16 7.28 -22.92
CA SER A 99 -2.11 6.76 -23.80
C SER A 99 -0.69 7.16 -23.39
N ILE A 100 -0.49 8.14 -22.48
CA ILE A 100 0.85 8.58 -22.06
C ILE A 100 1.67 7.46 -21.42
N PRO A 101 1.16 6.69 -20.44
CA PRO A 101 1.91 5.57 -19.86
C PRO A 101 2.35 4.56 -20.93
N ARG A 102 1.54 4.39 -21.98
CA ARG A 102 1.87 3.54 -23.12
C ARG A 102 3.00 4.11 -23.96
N ILE A 103 2.98 5.40 -24.29
CA ILE A 103 4.07 6.03 -25.06
C ILE A 103 5.39 5.86 -24.31
N ALA A 104 5.40 6.10 -23.00
CA ALA A 104 6.59 5.92 -22.17
C ALA A 104 7.10 4.46 -22.18
N LEU A 105 6.19 3.49 -22.02
CA LEU A 105 6.53 2.07 -22.06
C LEU A 105 7.04 1.62 -23.45
N ALA A 106 6.39 2.06 -24.52
CA ALA A 106 6.77 1.74 -25.89
C ALA A 106 8.13 2.34 -26.26
N LEU A 107 8.46 3.54 -25.78
CA LEU A 107 9.79 4.12 -25.95
C LEU A 107 10.85 3.29 -25.21
N MET A 108 10.57 2.88 -23.98
CA MET A 108 11.49 2.05 -23.19
C MET A 108 11.72 0.68 -23.86
N ILE A 109 10.64 -0.01 -24.24
CA ILE A 109 10.73 -1.32 -24.91
C ILE A 109 11.39 -1.17 -26.28
N GLY A 110 11.04 -0.14 -27.05
CA GLY A 110 11.62 0.10 -28.37
C GLY A 110 13.13 0.29 -28.34
N ILE A 111 13.66 1.04 -27.37
CA ILE A 111 15.11 1.15 -27.17
C ILE A 111 15.71 -0.22 -26.83
N VAL A 112 15.11 -0.94 -25.88
CA VAL A 112 15.60 -2.25 -25.43
C VAL A 112 15.60 -3.29 -26.57
N VAL A 113 14.58 -3.27 -27.42
CA VAL A 113 14.45 -4.17 -28.59
C VAL A 113 15.34 -3.72 -29.74
N ALA A 114 15.62 -2.43 -29.88
CA ALA A 114 16.47 -1.88 -30.94
C ALA A 114 17.95 -2.22 -30.73
N THR A 115 18.46 -2.10 -29.50
CA THR A 115 19.90 -2.27 -29.21
C THR A 115 20.50 -3.58 -29.74
N PRO A 116 19.88 -4.77 -29.54
CA PRO A 116 20.42 -6.02 -30.10
C PRO A 116 20.40 -6.05 -31.63
N LEU A 117 19.33 -5.53 -32.24
CA LEU A 117 19.20 -5.47 -33.68
C LEU A 117 20.18 -4.47 -34.30
N GLU A 118 20.46 -3.36 -33.63
CA GLU A 118 21.52 -2.41 -34.00
C GLU A 118 22.89 -3.09 -34.03
N PHE A 119 23.25 -3.87 -33.00
CA PHE A 119 24.50 -4.63 -33.01
C PHE A 119 24.56 -5.62 -34.16
N LYS A 120 23.44 -6.28 -34.49
CA LYS A 120 23.43 -7.24 -35.59
C LYS A 120 23.60 -6.55 -36.94
N ILE A 121 22.94 -5.42 -37.13
CA ILE A 121 23.00 -4.67 -38.38
C ILE A 121 24.38 -4.06 -38.58
N PHE A 122 24.98 -3.50 -37.52
CA PHE A 122 26.30 -2.86 -37.57
C PHE A 122 27.45 -3.77 -37.13
N GLU A 123 27.26 -5.10 -37.16
CA GLU A 123 28.25 -6.06 -36.66
C GLU A 123 29.62 -5.85 -37.33
N LYS A 124 29.61 -5.67 -38.66
CA LYS A 124 30.84 -5.49 -39.45
C LYS A 124 31.53 -4.17 -39.15
N GLU A 125 30.76 -3.09 -39.03
CA GLU A 125 31.26 -1.74 -38.76
C GLU A 125 31.88 -1.67 -37.36
N VAL A 126 31.19 -2.24 -36.37
CA VAL A 126 31.67 -2.33 -34.98
C VAL A 126 32.95 -3.17 -34.93
N GLU A 127 32.99 -4.32 -35.58
CA GLU A 127 34.19 -5.17 -35.60
C GLU A 127 35.38 -4.53 -36.31
N ASN A 128 35.15 -3.85 -37.42
CA ASN A 128 36.20 -3.12 -38.12
C ASN A 128 36.77 -2.00 -37.24
N LYS A 129 35.92 -1.22 -36.58
CA LYS A 129 36.37 -0.13 -35.69
C LYS A 129 37.13 -0.67 -34.48
N ILE A 130 36.68 -1.77 -33.89
CA ILE A 130 37.38 -2.47 -32.81
C ILE A 130 38.77 -2.93 -33.27
N ARG A 131 38.87 -3.54 -34.45
CA ARG A 131 40.15 -4.00 -35.01
C ARG A 131 41.11 -2.83 -35.25
N ILE A 132 40.62 -1.70 -35.75
CA ILE A 132 41.42 -0.48 -35.95
C ILE A 132 41.96 0.02 -34.60
N LYS A 133 41.08 0.17 -33.59
CA LYS A 133 41.48 0.60 -32.23
C LYS A 133 42.43 -0.38 -31.55
N ALA A 134 42.20 -1.68 -31.72
CA ALA A 134 43.08 -2.72 -31.18
C ALA A 134 44.47 -2.66 -31.84
N LYS A 135 44.52 -2.48 -33.17
CA LYS A 135 45.77 -2.30 -33.91
C LYS A 135 46.53 -1.04 -33.45
N GLU A 136 45.82 0.07 -33.24
CA GLU A 136 46.40 1.31 -32.73
C GLU A 136 46.97 1.13 -31.31
N LYS A 137 46.24 0.49 -30.39
CA LYS A 137 46.75 0.21 -29.04
C LYS A 137 47.98 -0.69 -29.06
N LEU A 138 47.97 -1.73 -29.90
CA LEU A 138 49.12 -2.64 -30.07
C LEU A 138 50.33 -1.92 -30.68
N SER A 139 50.12 -1.06 -31.67
CA SER A 139 51.21 -0.34 -32.34
C SER A 139 51.86 0.68 -31.41
N VAL A 140 51.07 1.36 -30.57
CA VAL A 140 51.58 2.23 -29.50
C VAL A 140 52.36 1.42 -28.46
N ALA A 141 51.80 0.31 -27.97
CA ALA A 141 52.49 -0.54 -26.98
C ALA A 141 53.84 -1.08 -27.51
N ASN A 142 53.89 -1.53 -28.77
CA ASN A 142 55.11 -2.05 -29.40
C ASN A 142 56.18 -0.96 -29.67
N SER A 143 55.77 0.29 -29.81
CA SER A 143 56.66 1.42 -30.07
C SER A 143 57.03 2.23 -28.83
N GLN A 144 56.39 1.98 -27.68
CA GLN A 144 56.59 2.70 -26.42
C GLN A 144 58.06 2.71 -25.97
N SER A 145 58.75 1.57 -26.05
CA SER A 145 60.16 1.48 -25.63
C SER A 145 61.07 2.32 -26.53
N ILE A 146 60.88 2.24 -27.85
CA ILE A 146 61.64 3.01 -28.83
C ILE A 146 61.29 4.50 -28.74
N GLN A 147 60.04 4.83 -28.42
CA GLN A 147 59.62 6.21 -28.25
C GLN A 147 60.39 6.90 -27.12
N ASN A 148 60.65 6.21 -26.01
CA ASN A 148 61.47 6.74 -24.93
C ASN A 148 62.92 6.94 -25.36
N GLU A 149 63.49 5.98 -26.10
CA GLU A 149 64.85 6.10 -26.66
C GLU A 149 64.97 7.27 -27.64
N VAL A 150 63.98 7.45 -28.52
CA VAL A 150 63.91 8.58 -29.45
C VAL A 150 63.85 9.92 -28.70
N ILE A 151 63.07 10.02 -27.63
CA ILE A 151 62.97 11.26 -26.82
C ILE A 151 64.33 11.60 -26.19
N ILE A 152 64.99 10.62 -25.59
CA ILE A 152 66.33 10.82 -24.98
C ILE A 152 67.33 11.24 -26.05
N LYS A 153 67.32 10.57 -27.20
CA LYS A 153 68.25 10.86 -28.29
C LYS A 153 68.00 12.23 -28.92
N GLN A 154 66.74 12.63 -29.05
CA GLN A 154 66.36 13.97 -29.50
C GLN A 154 66.95 15.05 -28.58
N GLN A 155 66.86 14.86 -27.27
CA GLN A 155 67.46 15.78 -26.29
C GLN A 155 68.99 15.83 -26.42
N GLU A 156 69.63 14.67 -26.64
CA GLU A 156 71.08 14.61 -26.90
C GLU A 156 71.47 15.39 -28.18
N VAL A 157 70.73 15.20 -29.28
CA VAL A 157 70.95 15.92 -30.55
C VAL A 157 70.77 17.42 -30.37
N GLU A 158 69.73 17.88 -29.67
CA GLU A 158 69.52 19.31 -29.39
C GLU A 158 70.66 19.93 -28.56
N SER A 159 71.22 19.17 -27.60
CA SER A 159 72.39 19.62 -26.84
C SER A 159 73.64 19.76 -27.72
N LYS A 160 73.85 18.82 -28.64
CA LYS A 160 74.97 18.85 -29.61
C LYS A 160 74.80 19.99 -30.62
N LYS A 161 73.57 20.25 -31.06
CA LYS A 161 73.23 21.38 -31.94
C LYS A 161 73.51 22.71 -31.26
N THR A 162 73.15 22.84 -29.98
CA THR A 162 73.49 24.03 -29.18
C THR A 162 75.01 24.21 -29.08
N ALA A 163 75.77 23.13 -28.83
CA ALA A 163 77.23 23.17 -28.77
C ALA A 163 77.86 23.57 -30.12
N GLN A 164 77.32 23.08 -31.25
CA GLN A 164 77.75 23.48 -32.59
C GLN A 164 77.49 24.97 -32.84
N VAL A 165 76.30 25.48 -32.48
CA VAL A 165 75.94 26.90 -32.61
C VAL A 165 76.87 27.78 -31.77
N VAL A 166 77.23 27.35 -30.55
CA VAL A 166 78.20 28.06 -29.70
C VAL A 166 79.60 28.05 -30.33
N ALA A 167 80.06 26.91 -30.85
CA ALA A 167 81.34 26.81 -31.54
C ALA A 167 81.40 27.70 -32.79
N GLN A 168 80.31 27.75 -33.56
CA GLN A 168 80.16 28.63 -34.72
C GLN A 168 80.21 30.10 -34.29
N SER A 169 79.49 30.48 -33.23
CA SER A 169 79.48 31.84 -32.69
C SER A 169 80.87 32.28 -32.20
N ASN A 170 81.62 31.39 -31.55
CA ASN A 170 82.98 31.67 -31.09
C ASN A 170 83.96 31.88 -32.26
N LEU A 171 83.87 31.04 -33.30
CA LEU A 171 84.65 31.22 -34.53
C LEU A 171 84.30 32.54 -35.23
N ASP A 172 83.00 32.83 -35.38
CA ASP A 172 82.49 34.05 -36.00
C ASP A 172 82.96 35.31 -35.24
N ARG A 173 82.96 35.27 -33.90
CA ARG A 173 83.46 36.35 -33.06
C ARG A 173 84.96 36.57 -33.25
N GLU A 174 85.76 35.51 -33.27
CA GLU A 174 87.21 35.62 -33.49
C GLU A 174 87.54 36.20 -34.87
N VAL A 175 86.86 35.71 -35.92
CA VAL A 175 87.12 36.13 -37.31
C VAL A 175 86.60 37.55 -37.59
N LYS A 176 85.45 37.95 -37.02
CA LYS A 176 84.80 39.25 -37.30
C LYS A 176 85.12 40.34 -36.28
N LYS A 177 85.39 40.00 -35.01
CA LYS A 177 85.69 40.92 -33.91
C LYS A 177 87.06 40.58 -33.33
N GLY A 178 88.11 40.91 -34.07
CA GLY A 178 89.49 40.67 -33.65
C GLY A 178 89.79 41.29 -32.28
N THR A 179 90.37 40.51 -31.38
CA THR A 179 90.79 40.94 -30.03
C THR A 179 92.04 41.85 -30.03
N GLY A 180 92.39 42.48 -31.16
CA GLY A 180 93.45 43.50 -31.19
C GLY A 180 94.01 43.94 -32.55
N HIS A 181 93.77 43.23 -33.67
CA HIS A 181 94.46 43.52 -34.95
C HIS A 181 93.58 43.44 -36.23
N GLY A 182 92.26 43.58 -36.11
CA GLY A 182 91.33 43.48 -37.25
C GLY A 182 90.91 42.05 -37.61
N PRO A 183 90.01 41.86 -38.61
CA PRO A 183 89.55 40.54 -39.03
C PRO A 183 90.70 39.73 -39.67
N GLY A 184 90.91 38.49 -39.23
CA GLY A 184 92.01 37.65 -39.73
C GLY A 184 91.93 36.20 -39.29
N TRP A 185 92.61 35.32 -40.04
CA TRP A 185 92.62 33.87 -39.79
C TRP A 185 93.91 33.45 -39.07
N GLY A 186 93.87 33.45 -37.74
CA GLY A 186 95.03 33.10 -36.88
C GLY A 186 95.06 31.65 -36.40
N LYS A 187 96.06 31.32 -35.56
CA LYS A 187 96.17 30.01 -34.88
C LYS A 187 94.93 29.69 -34.03
N LEU A 188 94.35 30.70 -33.37
CA LEU A 188 93.15 30.57 -32.55
C LEU A 188 91.87 30.38 -33.39
N ALA A 189 91.74 31.10 -34.51
CA ALA A 189 90.65 30.85 -35.46
C ALA A 189 90.70 29.41 -36.02
N SER A 190 91.91 28.89 -36.27
CA SER A 190 92.11 27.51 -36.73
C SER A 190 91.72 26.47 -35.67
N SER A 191 91.96 26.73 -34.38
CA SER A 191 91.52 25.83 -33.31
C SER A 191 89.99 25.88 -33.10
N TYR A 192 89.37 27.06 -33.19
CA TYR A 192 87.90 27.17 -33.19
C TYR A 192 87.26 26.48 -34.39
N LYS A 193 87.88 26.56 -35.57
CA LYS A 193 87.43 25.83 -36.76
C LYS A 193 87.47 24.32 -36.53
N LEU A 194 88.54 23.79 -35.95
CA LEU A 194 88.63 22.37 -35.58
C LEU A 194 87.53 21.96 -34.58
N LEU A 195 87.26 22.78 -33.56
CA LEU A 195 86.19 22.52 -32.58
C LEU A 195 84.79 22.53 -33.22
N LEU A 196 84.55 23.45 -34.16
CA LEU A 196 83.32 23.49 -34.95
C LEU A 196 83.16 22.24 -35.83
N ASP A 197 84.22 21.81 -36.50
CA ASP A 197 84.19 20.62 -37.35
C ASP A 197 83.95 19.36 -36.51
N GLN A 198 84.55 19.27 -35.31
CA GLN A 198 84.28 18.20 -34.34
C GLN A 198 82.83 18.21 -33.83
N ALA A 199 82.30 19.39 -33.49
CA ALA A 199 80.92 19.55 -33.05
C ALA A 199 79.93 19.18 -34.16
N THR A 200 80.23 19.56 -35.41
CA THR A 200 79.43 19.24 -36.60
C THR A 200 79.43 17.74 -36.89
N ASN A 201 80.59 17.08 -36.83
CA ASN A 201 80.65 15.62 -37.00
C ASN A 201 79.85 14.87 -35.92
N LYS A 202 79.96 15.29 -34.66
CA LYS A 202 79.18 14.71 -33.55
C LYS A 202 77.68 14.94 -33.71
N LEU A 203 77.27 16.10 -34.24
CA LEU A 203 75.88 16.40 -34.54
C LEU A 203 75.37 15.48 -35.66
N ASN A 204 76.07 15.44 -36.80
CA ASN A 204 75.71 14.60 -37.95
C ASN A 204 75.58 13.11 -37.58
N MET A 205 76.50 12.60 -36.74
CA MET A 205 76.40 11.22 -36.22
C MET A 205 75.16 11.02 -35.34
N GLY A 206 74.87 12.00 -34.46
CA GLY A 206 73.68 11.95 -33.60
C GLY A 206 72.37 12.03 -34.38
N GLU A 207 72.32 12.86 -35.43
CA GLU A 207 71.17 12.99 -36.32
C GLU A 207 70.94 11.70 -37.12
N ALA A 208 71.99 11.09 -37.67
CA ALA A 208 71.87 9.80 -38.37
C ALA A 208 71.37 8.67 -37.46
N GLU A 209 71.84 8.62 -36.20
CA GLU A 209 71.35 7.66 -35.20
C GLU A 209 69.87 7.91 -34.86
N LEU A 210 69.47 9.17 -34.69
CA LEU A 210 68.09 9.55 -34.44
C LEU A 210 67.16 9.14 -35.61
N ASP A 211 67.56 9.39 -36.85
CA ASP A 211 66.81 8.99 -38.05
C ASP A 211 66.63 7.47 -38.11
N SER A 212 67.67 6.71 -37.76
CA SER A 212 67.60 5.24 -37.70
C SER A 212 66.62 4.73 -36.64
N LEU A 213 66.57 5.38 -35.47
CA LEU A 213 65.61 5.05 -34.40
C LEU A 213 64.18 5.44 -34.78
N GLN A 214 63.99 6.56 -35.48
CA GLN A 214 62.69 6.97 -36.00
C GLN A 214 62.18 5.98 -37.05
N LEU A 215 63.05 5.52 -37.96
CA LEU A 215 62.71 4.49 -38.94
C LEU A 215 62.34 3.16 -38.26
N LEU A 216 63.10 2.76 -37.24
CA LEU A 216 62.82 1.55 -36.46
C LEU A 216 61.47 1.64 -35.73
N LYS A 217 61.13 2.83 -35.18
CA LYS A 217 59.83 3.10 -34.56
C LYS A 217 58.68 2.90 -35.57
N VAL A 218 58.79 3.49 -36.76
CA VAL A 218 57.77 3.38 -37.82
C VAL A 218 57.61 1.93 -38.26
N ASN A 219 58.72 1.20 -38.43
CA ASN A 219 58.68 -0.22 -38.77
C ASN A 219 57.97 -1.06 -37.70
N LYS A 220 58.25 -0.82 -36.40
CA LYS A 220 57.55 -1.52 -35.32
C LYS A 220 56.05 -1.21 -35.25
N ILE A 221 55.65 0.03 -35.55
CA ILE A 221 54.22 0.42 -35.63
C ILE A 221 53.52 -0.35 -36.76
N ASN A 222 54.18 -0.52 -37.89
CA ASN A 222 53.62 -1.18 -39.07
C ASN A 222 53.65 -2.72 -38.99
N GLN A 223 54.52 -3.30 -38.16
CA GLN A 223 54.67 -4.76 -37.97
C GLN A 223 53.58 -5.42 -37.10
N VAL A 224 52.54 -4.69 -36.68
CA VAL A 224 51.41 -5.29 -35.96
C VAL A 224 50.62 -6.20 -36.90
N ASP A 225 50.86 -7.51 -36.76
CA ASP A 225 50.19 -8.55 -37.55
C ASP A 225 48.72 -8.72 -37.13
N SER A 226 47.89 -9.07 -38.11
CA SER A 226 46.47 -9.42 -37.98
C SER A 226 46.21 -10.44 -36.87
N LEU A 227 47.06 -11.47 -36.72
CA LEU A 227 46.95 -12.50 -35.69
C LEU A 227 47.14 -11.95 -34.27
N GLN A 228 47.98 -10.91 -34.09
CA GLN A 228 48.13 -10.25 -32.79
C GLN A 228 46.89 -9.43 -32.46
N VAL A 229 46.33 -8.74 -33.46
CA VAL A 229 45.07 -8.00 -33.33
C VAL A 229 43.92 -8.95 -32.98
N ASP A 230 43.80 -10.09 -33.66
CA ASP A 230 42.76 -11.09 -33.38
C ASP A 230 42.84 -11.63 -31.94
N ARG A 231 44.04 -11.95 -31.46
CA ARG A 231 44.25 -12.39 -30.07
C ARG A 231 43.91 -11.29 -29.07
N TYR A 232 44.33 -10.05 -29.35
CA TYR A 232 44.01 -8.92 -28.48
C TYR A 232 42.50 -8.67 -28.42
N VAL A 233 41.82 -8.72 -29.56
CA VAL A 233 40.36 -8.54 -29.65
C VAL A 233 39.64 -9.63 -28.86
N ARG A 234 40.02 -10.89 -29.04
CA ARG A 234 39.41 -12.02 -28.34
C ARG A 234 39.56 -11.93 -26.82
N ASN A 235 40.75 -11.58 -26.34
CA ASN A 235 41.07 -11.63 -24.91
C ASN A 235 40.65 -10.37 -24.14
N ASN A 236 40.62 -9.20 -24.80
CA ASN A 236 40.48 -7.92 -24.11
C ASN A 236 39.20 -7.15 -24.47
N ILE A 237 38.45 -7.57 -25.49
CA ILE A 237 37.27 -6.85 -25.97
C ILE A 237 35.99 -7.62 -25.62
N GLY A 238 35.34 -7.18 -24.54
CA GLY A 238 34.02 -7.68 -24.13
C GLY A 238 32.84 -6.88 -24.69
N VAL A 239 31.62 -7.27 -24.29
CA VAL A 239 30.35 -6.65 -24.69
C VAL A 239 30.34 -5.13 -24.44
N SER A 240 30.81 -4.67 -23.28
CA SER A 240 30.81 -3.24 -22.94
C SER A 240 31.60 -2.39 -23.93
N GLN A 241 32.73 -2.87 -24.44
CA GLN A 241 33.52 -2.13 -25.42
C GLN A 241 32.85 -2.13 -26.80
N ARG A 242 32.18 -3.24 -27.18
CA ARG A 242 31.35 -3.29 -28.38
C ARG A 242 30.22 -2.26 -28.32
N VAL A 243 29.59 -2.13 -27.14
CA VAL A 243 28.57 -1.11 -26.88
C VAL A 243 29.12 0.32 -27.00
N ASN A 244 30.28 0.57 -26.42
CA ASN A 244 30.92 1.87 -26.53
C ASN A 244 31.20 2.25 -28.00
N VAL A 245 31.69 1.27 -28.78
CA VAL A 245 31.98 1.49 -30.20
C VAL A 245 30.72 1.80 -31.01
N LEU A 246 29.64 1.05 -30.79
CA LEU A 246 28.36 1.26 -31.50
C LEU A 246 27.79 2.67 -31.25
N TYR A 247 27.77 3.12 -29.99
CA TYR A 247 27.12 4.38 -29.61
C TYR A 247 27.99 5.63 -29.80
N TYR A 248 29.31 5.51 -29.64
CA TYR A 248 30.19 6.69 -29.57
C TYR A 248 31.26 6.76 -30.67
N ASP A 249 31.67 5.63 -31.26
CA ASP A 249 32.81 5.59 -32.20
C ASP A 249 32.42 5.41 -33.67
N LEU A 250 31.19 4.99 -33.95
CA LEU A 250 30.67 4.96 -35.30
C LEU A 250 30.36 6.38 -35.78
N GLU A 251 30.70 6.67 -37.03
CA GLU A 251 30.48 7.98 -37.62
C GLU A 251 28.99 8.24 -37.88
N GLY A 252 28.53 9.41 -37.45
CA GLY A 252 27.14 9.79 -37.51
C GLY A 252 26.28 9.07 -36.46
N ASN A 253 25.16 9.67 -36.11
CA ASN A 253 24.16 9.06 -35.26
C ASN A 253 23.37 7.97 -36.02
N THR A 254 24.06 7.12 -36.78
CA THR A 254 23.47 6.14 -37.70
C THR A 254 22.69 5.08 -36.94
N HIS A 255 23.12 4.74 -35.72
CA HIS A 255 22.35 3.88 -34.82
C HIS A 255 20.98 4.50 -34.46
N LEU A 256 20.89 5.83 -34.29
CA LEU A 256 19.62 6.50 -33.95
C LEU A 256 18.56 6.32 -35.02
N ALA A 257 18.94 6.23 -36.31
CA ALA A 257 17.97 5.97 -37.37
C ALA A 257 17.25 4.64 -37.15
N ILE A 258 17.98 3.61 -36.71
CA ILE A 258 17.46 2.29 -36.39
C ILE A 258 16.68 2.32 -35.07
N THR A 259 17.19 2.99 -34.04
CA THR A 259 16.46 3.15 -32.77
C THR A 259 15.11 3.82 -33.00
N ILE A 260 15.08 4.92 -33.76
CA ILE A 260 13.85 5.66 -34.08
C ILE A 260 12.91 4.80 -34.91
N LEU A 261 13.42 4.04 -35.87
CA LEU A 261 12.61 3.11 -36.65
C LEU A 261 11.90 2.08 -35.75
N PHE A 262 12.62 1.44 -34.83
CA PHE A 262 12.02 0.47 -33.91
C PHE A 262 11.06 1.12 -32.92
N MET A 263 11.39 2.31 -32.39
CA MET A 263 10.45 3.07 -31.56
C MET A 263 9.15 3.40 -32.32
N LEU A 264 9.23 3.78 -33.59
CA LEU A 264 8.06 4.01 -34.43
C LEU A 264 7.25 2.73 -34.65
N VAL A 265 7.92 1.59 -34.88
CA VAL A 265 7.29 0.29 -35.04
C VAL A 265 6.53 -0.14 -33.76
N GLU A 266 7.13 0.03 -32.58
CA GLU A 266 6.48 -0.21 -31.27
C GLU A 266 5.29 0.73 -31.01
N LEU A 267 5.31 1.92 -31.60
CA LEU A 267 4.20 2.87 -31.53
C LEU A 267 3.09 2.59 -32.57
N LEU A 268 3.31 1.73 -33.57
CA LEU A 268 2.31 1.44 -34.62
C LEU A 268 0.97 0.91 -34.06
N PRO A 269 0.91 -0.03 -33.10
CA PRO A 269 -0.37 -0.45 -32.52
C PRO A 269 -1.16 0.71 -31.90
N LEU A 270 -0.45 1.65 -31.26
CA LEU A 270 -1.06 2.83 -30.68
C LEU A 270 -1.53 3.80 -31.76
N LEU A 271 -0.67 4.12 -32.73
CA LEU A 271 -0.99 5.04 -33.82
C LEU A 271 -2.18 4.54 -34.64
N THR A 272 -2.19 3.25 -35.00
CA THR A 272 -3.30 2.63 -35.73
C THR A 272 -4.60 2.67 -34.94
N LYS A 273 -4.57 2.40 -33.63
CA LYS A 273 -5.75 2.53 -32.77
C LYS A 273 -6.21 3.98 -32.67
N LEU A 274 -5.31 4.95 -32.48
CA LEU A 274 -5.64 6.38 -32.38
C LEU A 274 -6.20 6.94 -33.69
N MET A 275 -5.60 6.61 -34.83
CA MET A 275 -6.05 7.03 -36.16
C MET A 275 -7.36 6.38 -36.59
N SER A 276 -7.70 5.22 -36.03
CA SER A 276 -8.96 4.56 -36.36
C SER A 276 -10.16 5.38 -35.86
N SER A 277 -11.15 5.57 -36.75
CA SER A 277 -12.42 6.22 -36.40
C SER A 277 -13.26 5.33 -35.48
N LYS A 278 -14.18 5.96 -34.74
CA LYS A 278 -15.22 5.24 -34.01
C LYS A 278 -16.05 4.40 -35.01
N GLY A 279 -16.24 3.13 -34.70
CA GLY A 279 -16.94 2.17 -35.57
C GLY A 279 -18.10 1.45 -34.89
N SER A 280 -18.78 0.58 -35.62
CA SER A 280 -19.92 -0.21 -35.11
C SER A 280 -19.55 -1.09 -33.91
N TYR A 281 -18.30 -1.56 -33.84
CA TYR A 281 -17.78 -2.28 -32.68
C TYR A 281 -17.84 -1.43 -31.40
N ASP A 282 -17.42 -0.17 -31.45
CA ASP A 282 -17.36 0.70 -30.28
C ASP A 282 -18.75 1.06 -29.75
N GLU A 283 -19.75 1.05 -30.62
CA GLU A 283 -21.17 1.24 -30.27
C GLU A 283 -21.78 -0.03 -29.67
N LEU A 284 -21.55 -1.19 -30.27
CA LEU A 284 -22.01 -2.47 -29.74
C LEU A 284 -21.39 -2.78 -28.37
N MET A 285 -20.10 -2.49 -28.21
CA MET A 285 -19.39 -2.62 -26.93
C MET A 285 -20.04 -1.74 -25.86
N LEU A 286 -20.37 -0.48 -26.19
CA LEU A 286 -21.03 0.45 -25.26
C LEU A 286 -22.44 0.00 -24.90
N LEU A 287 -23.19 -0.57 -25.87
CA LEU A 287 -24.52 -1.12 -25.61
C LEU A 287 -24.44 -2.32 -24.65
N GLU A 288 -23.48 -3.22 -24.87
CA GLU A 288 -23.26 -4.38 -24.02
C GLU A 288 -22.79 -3.98 -22.62
N GLU A 289 -21.88 -3.01 -22.50
CA GLU A 289 -21.47 -2.42 -21.22
C GLU A 289 -22.68 -1.82 -20.48
N LYS A 290 -23.53 -1.04 -21.16
CA LYS A 290 -24.75 -0.47 -20.55
C LYS A 290 -25.73 -1.55 -20.11
N GLN A 291 -26.00 -2.54 -20.96
CA GLN A 291 -26.89 -3.65 -20.62
C GLN A 291 -26.37 -4.43 -19.40
N SER A 292 -25.06 -4.68 -19.33
CA SER A 292 -24.45 -5.36 -18.20
C SER A 292 -24.57 -4.55 -16.90
N LEU A 293 -24.43 -3.22 -16.99
CA LEU A 293 -24.58 -2.31 -15.86
C LEU A 293 -26.04 -2.25 -15.39
N ASP A 294 -27.00 -2.15 -16.31
CA ASP A 294 -28.42 -2.14 -15.98
C ASP A 294 -28.85 -3.46 -15.33
N LEU A 295 -28.35 -4.59 -15.82
CA LEU A 295 -28.61 -5.91 -15.23
C LEU A 295 -28.00 -6.03 -13.83
N ALA A 296 -26.78 -5.52 -13.63
CA ALA A 296 -26.15 -5.47 -12.31
C ALA A 296 -26.96 -4.59 -11.34
N ASN A 297 -27.41 -3.41 -11.79
CA ASN A 297 -28.25 -2.51 -11.00
C ASN A 297 -29.60 -3.16 -10.64
N LEU A 298 -30.25 -3.84 -11.58
CA LEU A 298 -31.49 -4.58 -11.33
C LEU A 298 -31.30 -5.70 -10.31
N LYS A 299 -30.20 -6.45 -10.41
CA LYS A 299 -29.87 -7.51 -9.44
C LYS A 299 -29.66 -6.91 -8.04
N HIS A 300 -28.88 -5.84 -7.93
CA HIS A 300 -28.68 -5.13 -6.67
C HIS A 300 -29.99 -4.62 -6.06
N ARG A 301 -30.91 -4.10 -6.88
CA ARG A 301 -32.24 -3.66 -6.42
C ARG A 301 -33.07 -4.83 -5.89
N LYS A 302 -33.16 -5.94 -6.63
CA LYS A 302 -33.90 -7.13 -6.18
C LYS A 302 -33.33 -7.73 -4.90
N ASP A 303 -32.00 -7.80 -4.78
CA ASP A 303 -31.35 -8.30 -3.56
C ASP A 303 -31.63 -7.38 -2.36
N SER A 304 -31.66 -6.07 -2.57
CA SER A 304 -32.04 -5.09 -1.55
C SER A 304 -33.51 -5.20 -1.15
N GLU A 305 -34.42 -5.34 -2.12
CA GLU A 305 -35.85 -5.56 -1.89
C GLU A 305 -36.09 -6.85 -1.10
N LEU A 306 -35.50 -7.97 -1.54
CA LEU A 306 -35.58 -9.27 -0.85
C LEU A 306 -35.06 -9.17 0.59
N LYS A 307 -33.94 -8.48 0.82
CA LYS A 307 -33.40 -8.26 2.18
C LYS A 307 -34.38 -7.45 3.04
N SER A 308 -35.01 -6.42 2.47
CA SER A 308 -36.01 -5.63 3.18
C SER A 308 -37.27 -6.42 3.51
N ASP A 309 -37.74 -7.28 2.58
CA ASP A 309 -38.89 -8.15 2.78
C ASP A 309 -38.62 -9.19 3.86
N LEU A 310 -37.45 -9.84 3.83
CA LEU A 310 -37.03 -10.78 4.87
C LEU A 310 -36.96 -10.10 6.24
N LEU A 311 -36.45 -8.88 6.31
CA LEU A 311 -36.41 -8.11 7.56
C LEU A 311 -37.83 -7.75 8.05
N SER A 312 -38.74 -7.41 7.13
CA SER A 312 -40.14 -7.15 7.45
C SER A 312 -40.85 -8.40 7.97
N ILE A 313 -40.59 -9.57 7.38
CA ILE A 313 -41.15 -10.86 7.80
C ILE A 313 -40.59 -11.26 9.17
N ALA A 314 -39.28 -11.10 9.38
CA ALA A 314 -38.65 -11.35 10.67
C ALA A 314 -39.23 -10.46 11.76
N ASN A 315 -39.45 -9.17 11.47
CA ASN A 315 -40.10 -8.24 12.39
C ASN A 315 -41.57 -8.63 12.66
N LYS A 316 -42.34 -9.00 11.63
CA LYS A 316 -43.72 -9.50 11.80
C LYS A 316 -43.77 -10.75 12.67
N LYS A 317 -42.87 -11.72 12.45
CA LYS A 317 -42.75 -12.92 13.29
C LYS A 317 -42.40 -12.57 14.73
N LYS A 318 -41.45 -11.67 14.94
CA LYS A 318 -41.05 -11.20 16.28
C LYS A 318 -42.22 -10.56 17.02
N ILE A 319 -43.00 -9.72 16.32
CA ILE A 319 -44.21 -9.10 16.87
C ILE A 319 -45.24 -10.18 17.21
N GLN A 320 -45.53 -11.12 16.30
CA GLN A 320 -46.47 -12.22 16.55
C GLN A 320 -46.08 -13.06 17.77
N ILE A 321 -44.80 -13.42 17.91
CA ILE A 321 -44.30 -14.16 19.07
C ILE A 321 -44.51 -13.35 20.35
N ALA A 322 -44.22 -12.05 20.34
CA ALA A 322 -44.45 -11.18 21.49
C ALA A 322 -45.95 -11.09 21.85
N THR A 323 -46.84 -11.01 20.86
CA THR A 323 -48.30 -10.99 21.07
C THR A 323 -48.79 -12.29 21.69
N ILE A 324 -48.40 -13.45 21.14
CA ILE A 324 -48.77 -14.77 21.68
C ILE A 324 -48.25 -14.93 23.10
N LYS A 325 -46.99 -14.54 23.36
CA LYS A 325 -46.42 -14.59 24.72
C LYS A 325 -47.24 -13.78 25.71
N ARG A 326 -47.64 -12.55 25.35
CA ARG A 326 -48.49 -11.69 26.19
C ARG A 326 -49.86 -12.34 26.45
N GLU A 327 -50.48 -12.92 25.43
CA GLU A 327 -51.78 -13.60 25.58
C GLU A 327 -51.69 -14.81 26.53
N ILE A 328 -50.63 -15.61 26.41
CA ILE A 328 -50.35 -16.72 27.34
C ILE A 328 -50.19 -16.18 28.77
N GLU A 329 -49.36 -15.14 28.96
CA GLU A 329 -49.16 -14.53 30.28
C GLU A 329 -50.46 -14.00 30.89
N GLU A 330 -51.31 -13.32 30.11
CA GLU A 330 -52.61 -12.83 30.55
C GLU A 330 -53.59 -13.95 30.90
N SER A 331 -53.61 -15.03 30.12
CA SER A 331 -54.46 -16.19 30.40
C SER A 331 -54.04 -16.90 31.69
N LEU A 332 -52.73 -17.09 31.88
CA LEU A 332 -52.15 -17.69 33.07
C LEU A 332 -52.41 -16.82 34.31
N HIS A 333 -52.28 -15.50 34.21
CA HIS A 333 -52.60 -14.59 35.32
C HIS A 333 -54.07 -14.71 35.76
N ARG A 334 -55.00 -14.80 34.81
CA ARG A 334 -56.43 -15.00 35.13
C ARG A 334 -56.67 -16.35 35.82
N GLU A 335 -56.04 -17.41 35.34
CA GLU A 335 -56.15 -18.74 35.94
C GLU A 335 -55.58 -18.77 37.37
N ILE A 336 -54.40 -18.20 37.59
CA ILE A 336 -53.81 -18.08 38.92
C ILE A 336 -54.72 -17.27 39.86
N LEU A 337 -55.23 -16.11 39.42
CA LEU A 337 -56.11 -15.27 40.23
C LEU A 337 -57.41 -16.00 40.61
N THR A 338 -57.97 -16.79 39.69
CA THR A 338 -59.18 -17.59 39.97
C THR A 338 -58.91 -18.73 40.94
N GLU A 339 -57.80 -19.45 40.81
CA GLU A 339 -57.40 -20.48 41.78
C GLU A 339 -57.08 -19.90 43.16
N VAL A 340 -56.39 -18.75 43.23
CA VAL A 340 -56.15 -18.03 44.48
C VAL A 340 -57.47 -17.61 45.13
N ALA A 341 -58.41 -17.08 44.35
CA ALA A 341 -59.74 -16.71 44.86
C ALA A 341 -60.51 -17.93 45.39
N LYS A 342 -60.45 -19.09 44.70
CA LYS A 342 -61.04 -20.35 45.19
C LYS A 342 -60.40 -20.81 46.50
N ALA A 343 -59.07 -20.78 46.59
CA ALA A 343 -58.34 -21.16 47.80
C ALA A 343 -58.69 -20.24 48.99
N GLN A 344 -58.73 -18.93 48.76
CA GLN A 344 -59.17 -17.96 49.77
C GLN A 344 -60.60 -18.22 50.24
N ASN A 345 -61.52 -18.53 49.31
CA ASN A 345 -62.90 -18.88 49.66
C ASN A 345 -62.98 -20.17 50.48
N GLN A 346 -62.21 -21.21 50.11
CA GLN A 346 -62.14 -22.45 50.89
C GLN A 346 -61.63 -22.20 52.31
N ILE A 347 -60.58 -21.38 52.47
CA ILE A 347 -60.06 -20.99 53.78
C ILE A 347 -61.13 -20.21 54.56
N ALA A 348 -61.82 -19.26 53.93
CA ALA A 348 -62.88 -18.49 54.57
C ALA A 348 -64.02 -19.40 55.06
N LEU A 349 -64.46 -20.35 54.23
CA LEU A 349 -65.47 -21.36 54.60
C LEU A 349 -65.00 -22.25 55.75
N LYS A 350 -63.72 -22.67 55.76
CA LYS A 350 -63.14 -23.45 56.87
C LYS A 350 -63.16 -22.64 58.17
N ARG A 351 -62.75 -21.38 58.13
CA ARG A 351 -62.81 -20.46 59.29
C ARG A 351 -64.24 -20.24 59.78
N VAL A 352 -65.22 -20.11 58.88
CA VAL A 352 -66.64 -20.01 59.26
C VAL A 352 -67.13 -21.30 59.91
N LYS A 353 -66.70 -22.48 59.42
CA LYS A 353 -67.03 -23.78 60.03
C LYS A 353 -66.38 -23.95 61.40
N GLU A 354 -65.10 -23.60 61.56
CA GLU A 354 -64.39 -23.61 62.85
C GLU A 354 -65.05 -22.64 63.84
N PHE A 355 -65.38 -21.43 63.38
CA PHE A 355 -66.16 -20.47 64.15
C PHE A 355 -67.51 -21.07 64.59
N LYS A 356 -68.24 -21.70 63.67
CA LYS A 356 -69.52 -22.34 63.98
C LYS A 356 -69.38 -23.52 64.96
N ALA A 357 -68.35 -24.35 64.81
CA ALA A 357 -68.10 -25.51 65.68
C ALA A 357 -67.70 -25.08 67.11
N ASN A 358 -66.89 -24.03 67.25
CA ASN A 358 -66.45 -23.53 68.55
C ASN A 358 -67.55 -22.77 69.32
N ASN A 359 -68.62 -22.32 68.65
CA ASN A 359 -69.65 -21.45 69.24
C ASN A 359 -71.04 -22.12 69.42
N LEU A 360 -71.20 -23.43 69.23
CA LEU A 360 -72.53 -24.06 69.15
C LEU A 360 -73.13 -24.62 70.46
N ASN A 361 -72.42 -24.70 71.59
CA ASN A 361 -72.95 -25.21 72.87
C ASN A 361 -72.76 -24.27 74.08
N ASN A 362 -72.53 -22.98 73.83
CA ASN A 362 -72.62 -21.95 74.85
C ASN A 362 -73.07 -20.65 74.17
N LEU A 363 -74.30 -20.19 74.46
CA LEU A 363 -74.71 -18.81 74.19
C LEU A 363 -74.05 -17.90 75.23
N ASN A 364 -72.73 -17.84 75.16
CA ASN A 364 -71.98 -16.76 75.79
C ASN A 364 -71.60 -15.81 74.67
N ILE A 365 -72.34 -14.70 74.59
CA ILE A 365 -71.86 -13.48 73.94
C ILE A 365 -70.47 -13.23 74.52
N PRO A 366 -69.40 -13.18 73.73
CA PRO A 366 -68.14 -12.69 74.25
C PRO A 366 -68.39 -11.25 74.71
N LYS A 367 -68.31 -11.02 76.03
CA LYS A 367 -67.94 -9.71 76.58
C LYS A 367 -66.85 -9.15 75.68
N SER A 368 -67.07 -7.93 75.19
CA SER A 368 -66.12 -7.05 74.52
C SER A 368 -64.88 -7.74 73.96
N SER A 369 -64.73 -7.76 72.63
CA SER A 369 -63.36 -7.75 72.09
C SER A 369 -62.61 -6.65 72.83
N PRO A 370 -61.40 -6.93 73.40
CA PRO A 370 -60.66 -5.92 74.12
C PRO A 370 -60.55 -4.72 73.18
N LEU A 371 -60.81 -3.53 73.72
CA LEU A 371 -60.60 -2.29 72.98
C LEU A 371 -59.19 -2.33 72.40
N LYS A 372 -59.11 -2.50 71.08
CA LYS A 372 -57.83 -2.56 70.38
C LYS A 372 -57.32 -1.13 70.34
N ILE A 373 -56.28 -0.87 71.11
CA ILE A 373 -55.49 0.36 71.05
C ILE A 373 -54.78 0.46 69.67
N GLU A 374 -54.68 -0.67 68.96
CA GLU A 374 -54.00 -0.86 67.68
C GLU A 374 -54.71 -0.21 66.47
N ASN A 375 -53.91 0.37 65.57
CA ASN A 375 -54.33 1.08 64.35
C ASN A 375 -55.31 2.24 64.61
N ILE A 376 -55.14 2.90 65.76
CA ILE A 376 -55.83 4.13 66.14
C ILE A 376 -54.76 5.17 66.49
N PHE A 377 -54.98 6.42 66.09
CA PHE A 377 -54.16 7.56 66.51
C PHE A 377 -54.70 8.07 67.85
N TRP A 378 -53.86 8.01 68.88
CA TRP A 378 -54.16 8.49 70.22
C TRP A 378 -53.47 9.82 70.43
N LEU A 379 -54.24 10.89 70.57
CA LEU A 379 -53.76 12.26 70.66
C LEU A 379 -53.76 12.76 72.11
N HIS A 380 -52.60 13.22 72.58
CA HIS A 380 -52.45 13.94 73.83
C HIS A 380 -51.92 15.36 73.56
N MET A 381 -52.55 16.34 74.20
CA MET A 381 -52.14 17.74 74.13
C MET A 381 -51.48 18.13 75.46
N GLU A 382 -50.19 18.40 75.42
CA GLU A 382 -49.44 18.82 76.61
C GLU A 382 -48.80 20.19 76.35
N LYS A 383 -49.24 21.23 77.09
CA LYS A 383 -48.69 22.60 77.05
C LYS A 383 -48.39 23.10 75.61
N ASP A 384 -49.41 23.03 74.75
CA ASP A 384 -49.39 23.41 73.32
C ASP A 384 -48.57 22.52 72.36
N LYS A 385 -48.11 21.35 72.79
CA LYS A 385 -47.50 20.34 71.91
C LYS A 385 -48.46 19.22 71.57
N LYS A 386 -48.45 18.80 70.30
CA LYS A 386 -49.30 17.73 69.78
C LYS A 386 -48.52 16.41 69.77
N ILE A 387 -48.90 15.48 70.64
CA ILE A 387 -48.26 14.17 70.74
C ILE A 387 -49.27 13.10 70.31
N GLU A 388 -48.97 12.36 69.23
CA GLU A 388 -49.81 11.24 68.78
C GLU A 388 -49.08 9.91 68.84
N PHE A 389 -49.74 8.92 69.43
CA PHE A 389 -49.26 7.54 69.49
C PHE A 389 -50.08 6.69 68.52
N MET A 390 -49.39 5.93 67.67
CA MET A 390 -50.00 4.89 66.86
C MET A 390 -49.29 3.55 67.09
N PHE A 391 -50.06 2.59 67.58
CA PHE A 391 -49.61 1.22 67.81
C PHE A 391 -50.08 0.34 66.65
N ARG A 392 -49.17 -0.33 65.94
CA ARG A 392 -49.50 -1.18 64.79
C ARG A 392 -48.96 -2.59 64.99
N ASN A 393 -49.83 -3.58 64.92
CA ASN A 393 -49.42 -4.98 64.94
C ASN A 393 -49.12 -5.50 63.53
N GLY A 394 -47.91 -6.02 63.34
CA GLY A 394 -47.49 -6.70 62.13
C GLY A 394 -47.94 -8.15 62.15
N LYS A 395 -48.58 -8.64 61.07
CA LYS A 395 -49.05 -10.04 61.02
C LYS A 395 -47.91 -11.08 60.88
N ASN A 396 -46.70 -10.67 60.49
CA ASN A 396 -45.53 -11.54 60.21
C ASN A 396 -44.17 -10.81 60.37
N ILE A 397 -44.13 -9.60 60.97
CA ILE A 397 -42.93 -8.77 61.26
C ILE A 397 -43.21 -8.08 62.62
N ASP A 398 -42.17 -7.78 63.41
CA ASP A 398 -42.26 -7.19 64.76
C ASP A 398 -43.26 -6.01 64.87
N ASN A 399 -43.91 -5.89 66.02
CA ASN A 399 -44.94 -4.88 66.31
C ASN A 399 -44.36 -3.46 66.20
N GLU A 400 -44.97 -2.59 65.40
CA GLU A 400 -44.47 -1.25 65.08
C GLU A 400 -45.17 -0.18 65.93
N PHE A 401 -44.40 0.63 66.64
CA PHE A 401 -44.88 1.82 67.36
C PHE A 401 -44.45 3.08 66.65
N ARG A 402 -45.38 4.01 66.44
CA ARG A 402 -45.07 5.32 65.88
C ARG A 402 -45.45 6.41 66.87
N LEU A 403 -44.45 7.22 67.18
CA LEU A 403 -44.58 8.43 67.97
C LEU A 403 -44.52 9.62 67.02
N TYR A 404 -45.55 10.45 67.02
CA TYR A 404 -45.60 11.71 66.30
C TYR A 404 -45.55 12.86 67.30
N GLU A 405 -44.50 13.67 67.23
CA GLU A 405 -44.38 14.91 68.00
C GLU A 405 -44.14 16.04 67.00
N ASP A 406 -45.05 17.02 66.93
CA ASP A 406 -44.94 18.20 66.07
C ASP A 406 -44.47 17.88 64.62
N ASP A 407 -45.19 16.96 63.95
CA ASP A 407 -44.96 16.46 62.57
C ASP A 407 -43.68 15.62 62.33
N LYS A 408 -42.91 15.26 63.37
CA LYS A 408 -41.80 14.29 63.24
C LYS A 408 -42.23 12.90 63.68
N VAL A 409 -41.89 11.89 62.88
CA VAL A 409 -42.23 10.48 63.13
C VAL A 409 -41.03 9.72 63.64
N SER A 410 -41.14 9.14 64.83
CA SER A 410 -40.19 8.15 65.34
C SER A 410 -40.84 6.77 65.30
N ILE A 411 -40.15 5.79 64.71
CA ILE A 411 -40.63 4.42 64.56
C ILE A 411 -39.82 3.52 65.49
N GLY A 412 -40.53 2.72 66.29
CA GLY A 412 -39.95 1.77 67.22
C GLY A 412 -40.76 0.48 67.29
N ILE A 413 -40.47 -0.32 68.31
CA ILE A 413 -41.15 -1.59 68.58
C ILE A 413 -42.00 -1.42 69.84
N TRP A 414 -43.14 -2.08 69.91
CA TRP A 414 -43.92 -2.13 71.16
C TRP A 414 -44.38 -3.53 71.50
N ASN A 415 -44.63 -3.72 72.79
CA ASN A 415 -45.25 -4.91 73.31
C ASN A 415 -46.27 -4.52 74.41
N PHE A 416 -47.37 -5.26 74.49
CA PHE A 416 -48.39 -5.04 75.51
C PHE A 416 -48.59 -6.31 76.33
N ASP A 417 -48.21 -6.23 77.60
CA ASP A 417 -48.46 -7.29 78.57
C ASP A 417 -49.85 -7.12 79.18
N GLN A 418 -50.80 -7.90 78.65
CA GLN A 418 -52.19 -7.90 79.07
C GLN A 418 -52.40 -8.37 80.51
N SER A 419 -51.47 -9.11 81.11
CA SER A 419 -51.66 -9.68 82.45
C SER A 419 -51.41 -8.64 83.54
N ASN A 420 -50.50 -7.70 83.28
CA ASN A 420 -50.08 -6.65 84.21
C ASN A 420 -50.56 -5.25 83.80
N ASN A 421 -51.28 -5.11 82.67
CA ASN A 421 -51.69 -3.84 82.06
C ASN A 421 -50.51 -2.88 81.81
N ILE A 422 -49.40 -3.40 81.28
CA ILE A 422 -48.19 -2.60 81.00
C ILE A 422 -47.92 -2.57 79.49
N ILE A 423 -47.73 -1.37 78.94
CA ILE A 423 -47.26 -1.15 77.56
C ILE A 423 -45.77 -0.81 77.63
N SER A 424 -44.94 -1.63 76.98
CA SER A 424 -43.52 -1.37 76.78
C SER A 424 -43.29 -0.87 75.36
N THR A 425 -42.68 0.31 75.21
CA THR A 425 -42.24 0.82 73.90
C THR A 425 -40.73 0.98 73.87
N GLU A 426 -40.13 0.69 72.72
CA GLU A 426 -38.69 0.84 72.51
C GLU A 426 -38.45 1.62 71.21
N ILE A 427 -37.88 2.81 71.32
CA ILE A 427 -37.49 3.64 70.18
C ILE A 427 -35.99 3.88 70.27
N LEU A 428 -35.25 3.48 69.24
CA LEU A 428 -33.79 3.68 69.14
C LEU A 428 -33.00 3.15 70.38
N GLY A 429 -33.47 2.06 70.99
CA GLY A 429 -32.83 1.41 72.14
C GLY A 429 -33.22 1.94 73.53
N ASN A 430 -34.07 2.98 73.60
CA ASN A 430 -34.62 3.47 74.87
C ASN A 430 -35.98 2.84 75.13
N LYS A 431 -36.09 2.09 76.24
CA LYS A 431 -37.31 1.40 76.66
C LYS A 431 -38.11 2.23 77.65
N ASN A 432 -39.36 2.47 77.34
CA ASN A 432 -40.32 3.17 78.20
C ASN A 432 -41.48 2.23 78.54
N ASP A 433 -41.74 2.05 79.83
CA ASP A 433 -42.81 1.20 80.33
C ASP A 433 -43.94 2.05 80.93
N PHE A 434 -45.17 1.79 80.48
CA PHE A 434 -46.37 2.54 80.84
C PHE A 434 -47.39 1.63 81.51
N GLU A 435 -47.88 2.02 82.69
CA GLU A 435 -49.06 1.41 83.31
C GLU A 435 -50.33 1.98 82.68
N VAL A 436 -51.22 1.08 82.25
CA VAL A 436 -52.50 1.48 81.67
C VAL A 436 -53.54 1.64 82.77
N LEU A 437 -53.94 2.89 83.02
CA LEU A 437 -54.89 3.23 84.08
C LEU A 437 -56.34 3.10 83.63
N GLU A 438 -56.64 3.45 82.38
CA GLU A 438 -58.01 3.42 81.83
C GLU A 438 -57.99 3.25 80.31
N ILE A 439 -58.81 2.33 79.77
CA ILE A 439 -59.02 2.15 78.33
C ILE A 439 -60.53 2.17 78.05
N GLN A 440 -60.99 3.15 77.27
CA GLN A 440 -62.34 3.27 76.75
C GLN A 440 -62.34 3.41 75.21
N SER A 441 -63.50 3.48 74.56
CA SER A 441 -63.62 3.54 73.09
C SER A 441 -63.02 4.76 72.41
N ASP A 442 -62.84 5.83 73.18
CA ASP A 442 -62.47 7.17 72.75
C ASP A 442 -61.42 7.81 73.67
N LYS A 443 -61.05 7.16 74.79
CA LYS A 443 -60.07 7.68 75.77
C LYS A 443 -59.10 6.60 76.25
N LEU A 444 -57.83 6.98 76.39
CA LEU A 444 -56.75 6.14 76.88
C LEU A 444 -55.93 6.89 77.92
N LYS A 445 -55.79 6.35 79.13
CA LYS A 445 -54.93 6.91 80.19
C LYS A 445 -53.73 6.05 80.45
N LEU A 446 -52.55 6.64 80.30
CA LEU A 446 -51.27 6.00 80.55
C LEU A 446 -50.52 6.72 81.66
N LYS A 447 -49.81 5.98 82.51
CA LYS A 447 -48.89 6.49 83.51
C LYS A 447 -47.51 5.91 83.25
N TYR A 448 -46.46 6.73 83.29
CA TYR A 448 -45.10 6.19 83.25
C TYR A 448 -44.83 5.36 84.51
N MET A 449 -44.17 4.20 84.38
CA MET A 449 -43.88 3.37 85.55
C MET A 449 -42.86 4.02 86.50
N ASP A 450 -41.88 4.73 85.95
CA ASP A 450 -40.77 5.32 86.71
C ASP A 450 -41.08 6.74 87.25
N THR A 451 -42.25 7.31 86.93
CA THR A 451 -42.65 8.65 87.39
C THR A 451 -44.14 8.71 87.73
N ASP A 452 -44.59 9.67 88.55
CA ASP A 452 -46.03 9.86 88.81
C ASP A 452 -46.79 10.56 87.67
N TYR A 453 -46.13 10.71 86.51
CA TYR A 453 -46.66 11.44 85.37
C TYR A 453 -47.73 10.64 84.62
N LYS A 454 -48.90 11.27 84.41
CA LYS A 454 -50.09 10.67 83.77
C LYS A 454 -50.46 11.44 82.52
N MET A 455 -50.70 10.72 81.43
CA MET A 455 -51.11 11.25 80.14
C MET A 455 -52.51 10.74 79.78
N GLU A 456 -53.38 11.67 79.39
CA GLU A 456 -54.73 11.38 78.89
C GLU A 456 -54.76 11.58 77.37
N PHE A 457 -54.94 10.50 76.64
CA PHE A 457 -55.07 10.51 75.20
C PHE A 457 -56.54 10.40 74.79
N GLU A 458 -56.94 11.18 73.80
CA GLU A 458 -58.23 11.06 73.13
C GLU A 458 -58.03 10.47 71.73
N LYS A 459 -59.04 9.76 71.22
CA LYS A 459 -58.99 9.18 69.88
C LYS A 459 -59.07 10.29 68.82
N SER A 460 -58.03 10.41 67.99
CA SER A 460 -57.96 11.38 66.89
C SER A 460 -58.77 10.99 65.66
#